data_AF-A0A645JF74-F1
#
_entry.id   AF-A0A645JF74-F1
#
_cell.length_a   1.000
_cell.length_b   1.000
_cell.length_c   1.000
_cell.angle_alpha   90.00
_cell.angle_beta   90.00
_cell.angle_gamma   90.00
#
_symmetry.space_group_name_H-M   'P 1'
#
loop_
_entity.id
_entity.type
_entity.pdbx_description
1 polymer ?
#
loop_
_entity_poly.entity_id
_entity_poly.type
_entity_poly.pdbx_seq_one_letter_code
_entity_poly.pdbx_strand_id
1 'polypeptide(L)' 'MPKSTTTTPAQEPEINEVDGDPIFHADEEEGEDHE' A
#
# COMPACT_ATOMS: atom_id res chain seq x y z
N MET A 1 10.06 6.05 -24.22
CA MET A 1 8.75 6.07 -23.54
C MET A 1 9.00 6.49 -22.09
N PRO A 2 8.44 7.60 -21.57
CA PRO A 2 8.48 7.83 -20.13
C PRO A 2 7.58 6.78 -19.47
N LYS A 3 8.17 5.93 -18.63
CA LYS A 3 7.46 4.94 -17.84
C LYS A 3 6.67 5.74 -16.80
N SER A 4 5.38 5.92 -17.02
CA SER A 4 4.51 6.58 -16.06
C SER A 4 4.35 5.60 -14.89
N THR A 5 5.17 5.76 -13.86
CA THR A 5 4.95 5.12 -12.57
C THR A 5 3.70 5.78 -12.01
N THR A 6 2.54 5.15 -12.25
CA THR A 6 1.31 5.48 -11.54
C THR A 6 1.58 5.20 -10.06
N THR A 7 2.13 6.18 -9.36
CA THR A 7 2.14 6.19 -7.91
C THR A 7 0.68 6.29 -7.51
N THR A 8 0.10 5.17 -7.11
CA THR A 8 -1.10 5.18 -6.28
C THR A 8 -0.82 6.15 -5.13
N PRO A 9 -1.77 7.06 -4.79
CA PRO A 9 -1.57 7.96 -3.66
C PRO A 9 -1.21 7.10 -2.45
N ALA A 10 -0.07 7.39 -1.81
CA ALA A 10 0.34 6.68 -0.62
C ALA A 10 -0.79 6.83 0.40
N GLN A 11 -1.43 5.72 0.76
CA GLN A 11 -2.41 5.73 1.84
C GLN A 11 -1.66 6.10 3.13
N GLU A 12 -2.18 7.06 3.89
CA GLU A 12 -1.62 7.34 5.21
C GLU A 12 -1.76 6.06 6.06
N PRO A 13 -0.68 5.58 6.70
CA PRO A 13 -0.73 4.36 7.49
C PRO A 13 -1.64 4.55 8.70
N GLU A 14 -2.40 3.51 9.05
CA GLU A 14 -3.16 3.50 10.29
C GLU A 14 -2.20 3.55 11.48
N ILE A 15 -2.51 4.31 12.54
CA ILE A 15 -1.66 4.34 13.73
C ILE A 15 -2.14 3.30 14.75
N ASN A 16 -1.23 2.51 15.29
CA ASN A 16 -1.55 1.62 16.40
C ASN A 16 -1.84 2.47 17.66
N GLU A 17 -3.03 2.38 18.25
CA GLU A 17 -3.38 3.17 19.45
C GLU A 17 -2.63 2.73 20.73
N VAL A 18 -2.08 1.51 20.75
CA VAL A 18 -1.31 0.97 21.88
C VAL A 18 0.11 1.53 21.89
N ASP A 19 0.78 1.51 20.72
CA ASP A 19 2.21 1.80 20.59
C ASP A 19 2.51 3.09 19.81
N GLY A 20 1.52 3.66 19.12
CA GLY A 20 1.65 4.85 18.27
C GLY A 20 2.32 4.61 16.92
N ASP A 21 2.71 3.37 16.64
CA ASP A 21 3.48 3.01 15.45
C ASP A 21 2.59 2.93 14.19
N PRO A 22 3.10 3.33 13.01
CA PRO A 22 2.39 3.17 11.75
C PRO A 22 2.21 1.69 11.38
N ILE A 23 0.97 1.32 11.05
CA ILE A 23 0.54 0.03 10.52
C ILE A 23 0.42 0.18 9.01
N PHE A 24 1.33 -0.49 8.30
CA PHE A 24 1.27 -0.59 6.85
C PHE A 24 0.54 -1.88 6.49
N HIS A 25 -0.63 -1.75 5.88
CA HIS A 25 -1.15 -2.85 5.09
C HIS A 25 -0.21 -3.00 3.89
N ALA A 26 0.32 -4.20 3.68
CA ALA A 26 0.88 -4.50 2.36
C ALA A 26 -0.21 -4.10 1.35
N ASP A 27 0.18 -3.39 0.29
CA ASP A 27 -0.68 -3.25 -0.88
C ASP A 27 -1.15 -4.69 -1.15
N GLU A 28 -2.46 -4.94 -1.03
CA GLU A 28 -3.01 -6.24 -1.42
C GLU A 28 -2.48 -6.41 -2.82
N GLU A 29 -1.46 -7.26 -2.99
CA GLU A 29 -0.97 -7.66 -4.29
C GLU A 29 -2.26 -7.99 -5.02
N GLU A 30 -2.65 -7.16 -6.00
CA GLU A 30 -3.84 -7.42 -6.83
C GLU A 30 -3.66 -8.87 -7.21
N GLY A 31 -4.42 -9.74 -6.54
CA GLY A 31 -4.09 -11.15 -6.53
C GLY A 31 -3.99 -11.52 -7.97
N GLU A 32 -2.79 -11.87 -8.44
CA GLU A 32 -2.62 -12.28 -9.81
C GLU A 32 -3.63 -13.40 -9.97
N ASP A 33 -4.72 -13.11 -10.70
CA ASP A 33 -5.72 -14.07 -11.11
C ASP A 33 -5.01 -14.94 -12.15
N HIS A 34 -4.10 -15.77 -11.65
CA HIS A 34 -3.50 -16.86 -12.37
C HIS A 34 -4.51 -18.00 -12.31
N GLU A 35 -5.33 -18.02 -13.35
CA GLU A 35 -6.30 -19.04 -13.80
C GLU A 35 -6.00 -20.49 -13.37
#